data_AF-A0A351NZ25-F1
#
_entry.id   AF-A0A351NZ25-F1
#
_cell.length_a   1.000
_cell.length_b   1.000
_cell.length_c   1.000
_cell.angle_alpha   90.00
_cell.angle_beta   90.00
_cell.angle_gamma   90.00
#
_symmetry.space_group_name_H-M   'P 1'
#
loop_
_entity.id
_entity.type
_entity.pdbx_description
1 polymer ?
#
loop_
_entity_poly.entity_id
_entity_poly.type
_entity_poly.pdbx_seq_one_letter_code
_entity_poly.pdbx_strand_id
1 'polypeptide(L)'
;FMMVHLAKENKTIALDYREMAPSGADRDMFLDAKGDVDNEQARFSIKSSGVPGTVAGLLHAHKNYGVLSFSDVIDPAIRLAADGFKVSVDLSSSLASRAVRLAKNDASKDYFYKQKGALYQPGEIFQQADLAST
;
A
#
# COMPACT_ATOMS: atom_id res chain seq x y z
N PHE A 1 -10.65 5.78 3.22
CA PHE A 1 -11.63 6.68 3.84
C PHE A 1 -11.11 7.16 5.18
N MET A 2 -11.40 8.40 5.54
CA MET A 2 -11.10 8.97 6.86
C MET A 2 -12.33 9.73 7.35
N MET A 3 -12.83 9.36 8.53
CA MET A 3 -13.87 10.12 9.22
C MET A 3 -13.20 11.04 10.23
N VAL A 4 -13.54 12.33 10.20
CA VAL A 4 -12.93 13.33 11.09
C VAL A 4 -14.03 14.12 11.78
N HIS A 5 -13.99 14.19 13.11
CA HIS A 5 -14.82 15.10 13.87
C HIS A 5 -14.04 16.39 14.16
N LEU A 6 -14.46 17.51 13.56
CA LEU A 6 -13.92 18.84 13.73
C LEU A 6 -14.52 19.48 14.98
N ALA A 7 -13.84 19.34 16.11
CA ALA A 7 -14.35 19.74 17.42
C ALA A 7 -14.76 21.22 17.50
N LYS A 8 -14.00 22.13 16.88
CA LYS A 8 -14.30 23.57 16.88
C LYS A 8 -15.59 23.93 16.15
N GLU A 9 -15.93 23.15 15.12
CA GLU A 9 -17.13 23.35 14.30
C GLU A 9 -18.30 22.48 14.75
N ASN A 10 -18.07 21.56 15.71
CA ASN A 10 -18.99 20.49 16.08
C ASN A 10 -19.54 19.75 14.84
N LYS A 11 -18.65 19.42 13.90
CA LYS A 11 -19.01 18.88 12.59
C LYS A 11 -18.20 17.62 12.29
N THR A 12 -18.85 16.61 11.73
CA THR A 12 -18.17 15.42 11.23
C THR A 12 -18.09 15.46 9.70
N ILE A 13 -16.90 15.23 9.17
CA ILE A 13 -16.63 15.13 7.73
C ILE A 13 -16.13 13.73 7.37
N ALA A 14 -16.30 13.37 6.10
CA ALA A 14 -15.73 12.17 5.51
C ALA A 14 -14.82 12.58 4.35
N LEU A 15 -13.56 12.14 4.40
CA LEU A 15 -12.63 12.25 3.28
C LEU A 15 -12.63 10.92 2.53
N ASP A 16 -13.12 10.98 1.30
CA ASP A 16 -13.06 9.88 0.35
C ASP A 16 -11.81 10.03 -0.53
N TYR A 17 -10.91 9.08 -0.38
CA TYR A 17 -9.71 8.90 -1.19
C TYR A 17 -9.61 7.45 -1.64
N ARG A 18 -10.77 6.83 -1.89
CA ARG A 18 -10.88 5.49 -2.49
C ARG A 18 -10.22 5.51 -3.86
N GLU A 19 -9.63 4.37 -4.22
CA GLU A 19 -9.07 4.21 -5.56
C GLU A 19 -10.15 4.35 -6.64
N MET A 20 -9.76 4.88 -7.79
CA MET A 20 -10.66 5.01 -8.94
C MET A 20 -10.30 3.98 -10.02
N ALA A 21 -11.32 3.54 -10.78
CA ALA A 21 -11.06 2.79 -12.00
C ALA A 21 -10.23 3.66 -12.96
N PRO A 22 -9.15 3.13 -13.57
CA PRO A 22 -8.37 3.88 -14.54
C PRO A 22 -9.22 4.23 -15.77
N SER A 23 -8.83 5.24 -16.54
CA SER A 23 -9.59 5.71 -17.72
C SER A 23 -9.76 4.65 -18.81
N GLY A 24 -8.86 3.66 -18.87
CA GLY A 24 -8.94 2.52 -19.78
C GLY A 24 -9.69 1.31 -19.21
N ALA A 25 -10.30 1.41 -18.02
CA ALA A 25 -11.12 0.33 -17.48
C ALA A 25 -12.44 0.22 -18.27
N ASP A 26 -12.90 -1.01 -18.43
CA ASP A 26 -14.18 -1.32 -19.06
C ASP A 26 -14.94 -2.36 -18.23
N ARG A 27 -16.22 -2.55 -18.54
CA ARG A 27 -17.14 -3.43 -17.80
C ARG A 27 -16.66 -4.88 -17.76
N ASP A 28 -16.04 -5.36 -18.83
CA ASP A 28 -15.77 -6.78 -19.07
C ASP A 28 -14.28 -7.12 -18.91
N MET A 29 -13.45 -6.19 -18.42
CA MET A 29 -11.98 -6.33 -18.32
C MET A 29 -11.46 -7.51 -17.47
N PHE A 30 -12.36 -8.17 -16.74
CA PHE A 30 -12.10 -9.36 -15.90
C PHE A 30 -12.92 -10.58 -16.30
N LEU A 31 -13.58 -10.57 -17.45
CA LEU A 31 -14.28 -11.73 -17.98
C LEU A 31 -13.36 -12.54 -18.90
N ASP A 32 -13.51 -13.86 -18.87
CA ASP A 32 -12.86 -14.76 -19.82
C ASP A 32 -13.64 -14.83 -21.15
N ALA A 33 -13.16 -15.66 -22.08
CA ALA A 33 -13.77 -15.82 -23.40
C ALA A 33 -15.20 -16.41 -23.37
N LYS A 34 -15.64 -17.00 -22.25
CA LYS A 34 -16.97 -17.54 -22.05
C LYS A 34 -17.90 -16.56 -21.33
N GLY A 35 -17.37 -15.42 -20.86
CA GLY A 35 -18.09 -14.44 -20.07
C GLY A 35 -18.09 -14.73 -18.56
N ASP A 36 -17.31 -15.72 -18.11
CA ASP A 36 -17.14 -16.02 -16.69
C ASP A 36 -16.03 -15.16 -16.07
N VAL A 37 -16.07 -14.94 -14.75
CA VAL A 37 -15.05 -14.12 -14.07
C VAL A 37 -13.70 -14.84 -14.03
N ASP A 38 -12.68 -14.22 -14.62
CA ASP A 38 -11.28 -14.60 -14.46
C ASP A 38 -10.75 -14.06 -13.12
N ASN A 39 -10.81 -14.91 -12.08
CA ASN A 39 -10.39 -14.54 -10.74
C ASN A 39 -8.87 -14.29 -10.61
N GLU A 40 -8.04 -14.89 -11.46
CA GLU A 40 -6.60 -14.63 -11.44
C GLU A 40 -6.33 -13.23 -11.98
N GLN A 41 -6.97 -12.84 -13.08
CA GLN A 41 -6.88 -11.46 -13.59
C GLN A 41 -7.51 -10.44 -12.63
N ALA A 42 -8.68 -10.76 -12.05
CA ALA A 42 -9.39 -9.85 -11.16
C ALA A 42 -8.65 -9.58 -9.85
N ARG A 43 -7.84 -10.51 -9.35
CA ARG A 43 -7.20 -10.40 -8.01
C ARG A 43 -5.69 -10.28 -8.02
N PHE A 44 -5.01 -10.84 -9.02
CA PHE A 44 -3.57 -11.06 -8.99
C PHE A 44 -2.85 -10.54 -10.24
N SER A 45 -3.44 -9.57 -10.93
CA SER A 45 -2.81 -8.88 -12.05
C SER A 45 -2.66 -7.39 -11.80
N ILE A 46 -1.83 -6.72 -12.59
CA ILE A 46 -1.72 -5.25 -12.55
C ILE A 46 -3.03 -4.55 -12.92
N LYS A 47 -3.94 -5.23 -13.64
CA LYS A 47 -5.28 -4.69 -13.97
C LYS A 47 -6.16 -4.57 -12.73
N SER A 48 -5.86 -5.31 -11.66
CA SER A 48 -6.55 -5.23 -10.37
C SER A 48 -6.24 -3.95 -9.58
N SER A 49 -5.29 -3.13 -10.05
CA SER A 49 -4.94 -1.87 -9.40
C SER A 49 -5.84 -0.73 -9.86
N GLY A 50 -6.60 -0.15 -8.93
CA GLY A 50 -7.19 1.17 -9.12
C GLY A 50 -6.13 2.28 -8.98
N VAL A 51 -6.43 3.48 -9.46
CA VAL A 51 -5.58 4.67 -9.29
C VAL A 51 -5.48 4.98 -7.79
N PRO A 52 -4.30 4.90 -7.15
CA PRO A 52 -4.18 5.00 -5.70
C PRO A 52 -4.52 6.41 -5.17
N GLY A 53 -5.41 6.50 -4.18
CA GLY A 53 -5.84 7.78 -3.59
C GLY A 53 -5.18 8.16 -2.26
N THR A 54 -4.52 7.23 -1.56
CA THR A 54 -4.04 7.44 -0.18
C THR A 54 -3.15 8.67 -0.01
N VAL A 55 -2.14 8.87 -0.86
CA VAL A 55 -1.25 10.04 -0.77
C VAL A 55 -2.03 11.34 -0.93
N ALA A 56 -2.88 11.43 -1.97
CA ALA A 56 -3.72 12.60 -2.20
C ALA A 56 -4.67 12.89 -1.03
N GLY A 57 -5.29 11.85 -0.46
CA GLY A 57 -6.17 11.96 0.69
C GLY A 57 -5.47 12.44 1.95
N LEU A 58 -4.30 11.88 2.27
CA LEU A 58 -3.50 12.28 3.44
C LEU A 58 -2.95 13.71 3.30
N LEU A 59 -2.47 14.09 2.10
CA LEU A 59 -2.03 15.45 1.83
C LEU A 59 -3.19 16.45 1.90
N HIS A 60 -4.37 16.08 1.40
CA HIS A 60 -5.57 16.91 1.55
C HIS A 60 -5.95 17.09 3.02
N ALA A 61 -5.95 16.01 3.81
CA ALA A 61 -6.24 16.07 5.25
C ALA A 61 -5.23 16.96 5.99
N HIS A 62 -3.93 16.78 5.71
CA HIS A 62 -2.86 17.57 6.31
C HIS A 62 -2.96 19.06 5.94
N LYS A 63 -3.15 19.38 4.65
CA LYS A 63 -3.25 20.77 4.18
C LYS A 63 -4.42 21.53 4.79
N ASN A 64 -5.58 20.88 4.98
CA ASN A 64 -6.79 21.55 5.43
C ASN A 64 -6.99 21.50 6.96
N TYR A 65 -6.45 20.48 7.64
CA TYR A 65 -6.75 20.22 9.06
C TYR A 65 -5.50 19.92 9.90
N GLY A 66 -4.32 19.78 9.30
CA GLY A 66 -3.07 19.51 9.99
C GLY A 66 -2.53 20.74 10.73
N VAL A 67 -1.78 20.48 11.80
CA VAL A 67 -1.15 21.53 12.64
C VAL A 67 0.37 21.42 12.71
N LEU A 68 0.91 20.21 12.52
CA LEU A 68 2.35 19.97 12.41
C LEU A 68 2.81 20.23 10.98
N SER A 69 4.09 20.56 10.79
CA SER A 69 4.64 20.67 9.43
C SER A 69 4.58 19.31 8.73
N PHE A 70 4.62 19.31 7.40
CA PHE A 70 4.61 18.05 6.65
C PHE A 70 5.85 17.20 6.96
N SER A 71 7.01 17.83 7.13
CA SER A 71 8.27 17.16 7.51
C SER A 71 8.11 16.40 8.82
N ASP A 72 7.56 17.07 9.85
CA ASP A 72 7.39 16.47 11.18
C ASP A 72 6.56 15.17 11.16
N VAL A 73 5.59 15.08 10.25
CA VAL A 73 4.70 13.92 10.16
C VAL A 73 5.23 12.82 9.23
N ILE A 74 5.97 13.16 8.16
CA ILE A 74 6.45 12.19 7.17
C ILE A 74 7.83 11.62 7.52
N ASP A 75 8.71 12.41 8.14
CA ASP A 75 10.09 12.03 8.42
C ASP A 75 10.23 10.73 9.24
N PRO A 76 9.37 10.44 10.25
CA PRO A 76 9.44 9.17 10.96
C PRO A 76 9.24 7.95 10.04
N ALA A 77 8.35 8.06 9.05
CA ALA A 77 8.11 6.98 8.10
C ALA A 77 9.29 6.81 7.13
N ILE A 78 9.87 7.93 6.66
CA ILE A 78 11.07 7.93 5.81
C ILE A 78 12.22 7.25 6.54
N ARG A 79 12.46 7.57 7.82
CA ARG A 79 13.52 6.94 8.62
C ARG A 79 13.28 5.45 8.83
N LEU A 80 12.06 5.02 9.12
CA LEU A 80 11.75 3.58 9.24
C LEU A 80 12.00 2.83 7.93
N ALA A 81 11.72 3.45 6.77
CA ALA A 81 12.01 2.85 5.48
C ALA A 81 13.51 2.85 5.14
N ALA A 82 14.21 3.96 5.43
CA ALA A 82 15.63 4.15 5.12
C ALA A 82 16.56 3.38 6.06
N ASP A 83 16.32 3.42 7.37
CA ASP A 83 17.16 2.76 8.39
C ASP A 83 16.71 1.31 8.61
N GLY A 84 15.47 1.00 8.24
CA GLY A 84 14.84 -0.29 8.46
C GLY A 84 14.28 -0.47 9.87
N PHE A 85 13.50 -1.53 10.04
CA PHE A 85 12.89 -1.89 11.32
C PHE A 85 12.91 -3.38 11.57
N LYS A 86 12.79 -3.78 12.84
CA LYS A 86 12.74 -5.20 13.23
C LYS A 86 11.45 -5.83 12.74
N VAL A 87 11.58 -6.92 12.00
CA VAL A 87 10.46 -7.73 11.54
C VAL A 87 9.76 -8.36 12.74
N SER A 88 8.45 -8.17 12.83
CA SER A 88 7.63 -8.82 13.86
C SER A 88 7.29 -10.27 13.47
N VAL A 89 6.81 -11.05 14.44
CA VAL A 89 6.27 -12.40 14.19
C VAL A 89 5.13 -12.35 13.16
N ASP A 90 4.26 -11.35 13.24
CA ASP A 90 3.13 -11.19 12.34
C ASP A 90 3.58 -10.84 10.91
N LEU A 91 4.55 -9.93 10.76
CA LEU A 91 5.07 -9.56 9.44
C LEU A 91 5.78 -10.75 8.79
N SER A 92 6.63 -11.47 9.53
CA SER A 92 7.28 -12.69 9.05
C SER A 92 6.25 -13.72 8.57
N SER A 93 5.23 -14.01 9.38
CA SER A 93 4.15 -14.94 9.04
C SER A 93 3.34 -14.48 7.82
N SER A 94 3.07 -13.18 7.73
CA SER A 94 2.34 -12.57 6.60
C SER A 94 3.10 -12.69 5.28
N LEU A 95 4.42 -12.46 5.31
CA LEU A 95 5.30 -12.59 4.14
C LEU A 95 5.47 -14.06 3.72
N ALA A 96 5.61 -14.97 4.69
CA ALA A 96 5.70 -16.41 4.44
C ALA A 96 4.44 -16.95 3.75
N SER A 97 3.25 -16.60 4.27
CA SER A 97 1.97 -17.02 3.68
C SER A 97 1.72 -16.48 2.27
N ARG A 98 2.46 -15.45 1.83
CA ARG A 98 2.34 -14.82 0.50
C ARG A 98 3.51 -15.12 -0.43
N ALA A 99 4.50 -15.90 0.00
CA ALA A 99 5.74 -16.20 -0.71
C ALA A 99 5.51 -16.65 -2.15
N VAL A 100 4.66 -17.66 -2.34
CA VAL A 100 4.38 -18.21 -3.67
C VAL A 100 3.82 -17.14 -4.63
N ARG A 101 2.96 -16.25 -4.13
CA ARG A 101 2.34 -15.20 -4.96
C ARG A 101 3.30 -14.06 -5.25
N LEU A 102 3.95 -13.52 -4.21
CA LEU A 102 4.86 -12.38 -4.36
C LEU A 102 6.11 -12.76 -5.16
N ALA A 103 6.54 -14.02 -5.13
CA ALA A 103 7.63 -14.52 -5.96
C ALA A 103 7.29 -14.65 -7.46
N LYS A 104 6.03 -14.50 -7.87
CA LYS A 104 5.63 -14.48 -9.30
C LYS A 104 6.08 -13.22 -10.03
N ASN A 105 6.47 -12.16 -9.31
CA ASN A 105 6.95 -10.90 -9.87
C ASN A 105 8.31 -10.56 -9.27
N ASP A 106 9.32 -10.34 -10.10
CA ASP A 106 10.70 -10.13 -9.62
C ASP A 106 10.83 -8.87 -8.76
N ALA A 107 10.17 -7.77 -9.11
CA ALA A 107 10.21 -6.55 -8.29
C ALA A 107 9.61 -6.78 -6.89
N SER A 108 8.47 -7.48 -6.79
CA SER A 108 7.87 -7.83 -5.50
C SER A 108 8.75 -8.79 -4.71
N LYS A 109 9.36 -9.77 -5.40
CA LYS A 109 10.24 -10.76 -4.77
C LYS A 109 11.47 -10.09 -4.17
N ASP A 110 12.12 -9.23 -4.94
CA ASP A 110 13.36 -8.56 -4.56
C ASP A 110 13.11 -7.48 -3.49
N TYR A 111 11.90 -6.91 -3.46
CA TYR A 111 11.51 -5.94 -2.45
C TYR A 111 11.13 -6.56 -1.10
N PHE A 112 10.38 -7.68 -1.09
CA PHE A 112 9.84 -8.26 0.15
C PHE A 112 10.64 -9.44 0.72
N TYR A 113 11.60 -9.99 -0.03
CA TYR A 113 12.42 -11.12 0.41
C TYR A 113 13.90 -10.82 0.31
N LYS A 114 14.68 -11.50 1.15
CA LYS A 114 16.15 -11.45 1.09
C LYS A 114 16.65 -12.08 -0.20
N GLN A 115 17.95 -11.95 -0.46
CA GLN A 115 18.62 -12.57 -1.60
C GLN A 115 18.19 -14.05 -1.79
N LYS A 116 17.97 -14.42 -3.06
CA LYS A 116 17.50 -15.76 -3.46
C LYS A 116 16.09 -16.12 -2.93
N GLY A 117 15.29 -15.13 -2.51
CA GLY A 117 13.91 -15.33 -2.07
C GLY A 117 13.77 -15.80 -0.61
N ALA A 118 14.81 -15.66 0.21
CA ALA A 118 14.76 -16.09 1.60
C ALA A 118 13.85 -15.17 2.46
N LEU A 119 13.06 -15.76 3.35
CA LEU A 119 12.15 -15.03 4.23
C LEU A 119 12.91 -14.27 5.33
N TYR A 120 12.43 -13.07 5.65
CA TYR A 120 12.80 -12.38 6.87
C TYR A 120 12.24 -13.11 8.10
N GLN A 121 13.07 -13.31 9.11
CA GLN A 121 12.72 -13.89 10.40
C GLN A 121 12.44 -12.79 11.44
N PRO A 122 11.65 -13.09 12.49
CA PRO A 122 11.40 -12.12 13.55
C PRO A 122 12.71 -11.59 14.16
N GLY A 123 12.80 -10.28 14.31
CA GLY A 123 13.98 -9.59 14.83
C GLY A 123 15.03 -9.21 13.79
N GLU A 124 15.01 -9.77 12.57
CA GLU A 124 15.83 -9.29 11.46
C GLU A 124 15.39 -7.89 11.02
N ILE A 125 16.30 -7.14 10.40
CA ILE A 125 16.03 -5.79 9.91
C ILE A 125 15.49 -5.84 8.48
N PHE A 126 14.30 -5.28 8.28
CA PHE A 126 13.72 -5.06 6.96
C PHE A 126 13.84 -3.58 6.58
N GLN A 127 14.52 -3.32 5.46
CA GLN A 127 14.81 -1.98 4.93
C GLN A 127 14.11 -1.82 3.57
N GLN A 128 13.66 -0.60 3.29
CA GLN A 128 12.82 -0.27 2.13
C GLN A 128 13.33 1.01 1.44
N ALA A 129 14.52 0.96 0.86
CA ALA A 129 15.22 2.14 0.32
C ALA A 129 14.45 2.84 -0.82
N ASP A 130 13.80 2.07 -1.71
CA ASP A 130 13.00 2.63 -2.80
C ASP A 130 11.78 3.40 -2.27
N LEU A 131 11.12 2.86 -1.24
CA LEU A 131 9.99 3.53 -0.59
C LEU A 131 10.42 4.76 0.19
N ALA A 132 11.62 4.76 0.79
CA ALA A 132 12.18 5.94 1.43
C ALA A 132 12.43 7.10 0.43
N SER A 133 12.64 6.76 -0.84
CA SER A 133 12.93 7.72 -1.92
C SER A 133 11.69 8.17 -2.71
N THR A 134 10.55 7.53 -2.49
CA THR A 134 9.27 7.80 -3.18
C THR A 134 8.54 8.98 -2.54
#